data_AF-A0A525JS30-F1
#
_entry.id   AF-A0A525JS30-F1
#
_cell.length_a   1.000
_cell.length_b   1.000
_cell.length_c   1.000
_cell.angle_alpha   90.00
_cell.angle_beta   90.00
_cell.angle_gamma   90.00
#
_symmetry.space_group_name_H-M   'P 1'
#
loop_
_entity.id
_entity.type
_entity.pdbx_description
1 polymer ?
#
loop_
_entity_poly.entity_id
_entity_poly.type
_entity_poly.pdbx_seq_one_letter_code
_entity_poly.pdbx_strand_id
1 'polypeptide(L)'
;MVLWPLAVLAAPDPAGEAVSVNVDQAKLVKLPARVVTIVVGNPLIADVSLQTGGVVVVTGKGYGATNFIAMDRAGEVLVDRVIQVEGPTDQLVTIYRGVERETYSCMPACQRRVTLGDGEGYFKSTIDQATALSGQAIAGGKPTN
;
A
#
# COMPACT_ATOMS: atom_id res chain seq x y z
N MET A 1 59.30 -5.56 -14.34
CA MET A 1 58.04 -6.09 -13.78
C MET A 1 57.36 -4.96 -13.02
N VAL A 2 56.45 -4.23 -13.68
CA VAL A 2 55.71 -3.14 -13.05
C VAL A 2 54.39 -3.73 -12.55
N LEU A 3 54.23 -3.82 -11.23
CA LEU A 3 52.97 -4.21 -10.60
C LEU A 3 51.97 -3.06 -10.75
N TRP A 4 50.92 -3.27 -11.54
CA TRP A 4 49.74 -2.41 -11.53
C TRP A 4 48.82 -2.76 -10.35
N PRO A 5 48.28 -1.78 -9.62
CA PRO A 5 47.32 -2.04 -8.56
C PRO A 5 45.96 -2.42 -9.19
N LEU A 6 45.40 -3.56 -8.76
CA LEU A 6 44.00 -3.88 -9.03
C LEU A 6 43.12 -2.87 -8.28
N ALA A 7 42.43 -2.01 -9.02
CA ALA A 7 41.34 -1.23 -8.49
C ALA A 7 40.17 -2.17 -8.16
N VAL A 8 39.84 -2.28 -6.87
CA VAL A 8 38.64 -2.98 -6.40
C VAL A 8 37.45 -2.07 -6.70
N LEU A 9 36.62 -2.45 -7.67
CA LEU A 9 35.30 -1.83 -7.84
C LEU A 9 34.39 -2.33 -6.72
N ALA A 10 34.10 -1.47 -5.74
CA ALA A 10 32.99 -1.68 -4.83
C ALA A 10 31.69 -1.64 -5.64
N ALA A 11 30.95 -2.75 -5.65
CA ALA A 11 29.59 -2.76 -6.18
C ALA A 11 28.72 -1.81 -5.33
N PRO A 12 27.82 -1.02 -5.94
CA PRO A 12 26.87 -0.24 -5.18
C PRO A 12 26.08 -1.18 -4.28
N ASP A 13 26.14 -0.93 -2.98
CA ASP A 13 25.32 -1.59 -1.98
C ASP A 13 23.86 -1.38 -2.40
N PRO A 14 23.05 -2.43 -2.62
CA PRO A 14 21.64 -2.24 -2.91
C PRO A 14 20.99 -1.70 -1.64
N ALA A 15 21.02 -0.37 -1.49
CA ALA A 15 20.17 0.36 -0.57
C ALA A 15 18.77 -0.26 -0.70
N GLY A 16 18.31 -0.89 0.39
CA GLY A 16 17.28 -1.93 0.37
C GLY A 16 16.17 -1.61 -0.62
N GLU A 17 15.99 -2.50 -1.60
CA GLU A 17 15.07 -2.33 -2.73
C GLU A 17 13.72 -1.77 -2.27
N ALA A 18 13.29 -0.69 -2.94
CA ALA A 18 12.05 -0.01 -2.61
C ALA A 18 10.87 -0.98 -2.67
N VAL A 19 9.98 -0.90 -1.69
CA VAL A 19 8.78 -1.73 -1.64
C VAL A 19 7.71 -1.08 -2.52
N SER A 20 7.64 -1.52 -3.78
CA SER A 20 6.49 -1.16 -4.66
C SER A 20 5.25 -1.97 -4.27
N VAL A 21 4.15 -1.27 -4.01
CA VAL A 21 2.82 -1.78 -3.67
C VAL A 21 1.76 -0.96 -4.39
N ASN A 22 0.66 -1.56 -4.82
CA ASN A 22 -0.44 -0.83 -5.44
C ASN A 22 -1.44 -0.33 -4.37
N VAL A 23 -2.13 0.77 -4.67
CA VAL A 23 -3.26 1.23 -3.85
C VAL A 23 -4.29 0.10 -3.71
N ASP A 24 -4.84 -0.07 -2.50
CA ASP A 24 -5.79 -1.12 -2.12
C ASP A 24 -5.19 -2.54 -2.11
N GLN A 25 -3.87 -2.69 -2.20
CA GLN A 25 -3.19 -3.98 -2.17
C GLN A 25 -2.20 -4.08 -1.00
N ALA A 26 -1.86 -5.32 -0.65
CA ALA A 26 -0.88 -5.61 0.38
C ALA A 26 0.28 -6.45 -0.18
N LYS A 27 1.49 -6.18 0.33
CA LYS A 27 2.71 -6.91 -0.02
C LYS A 27 3.40 -7.40 1.24
N LEU A 28 3.85 -8.65 1.20
CA LEU A 28 4.62 -9.25 2.28
C LEU A 28 6.09 -8.92 2.12
N VAL A 29 6.71 -8.46 3.19
CA VAL A 29 8.16 -8.19 3.26
C VAL A 29 8.73 -8.93 4.46
N LYS A 30 9.83 -9.66 4.26
CA LYS A 30 10.54 -10.33 5.35
C LYS A 30 11.47 -9.34 6.04
N LEU A 31 11.42 -9.32 7.37
CA LEU A 31 12.30 -8.53 8.22
C LEU A 31 13.24 -9.43 9.05
N PRO A 32 14.36 -8.88 9.55
CA PRO A 32 15.19 -9.58 10.52
C PRO A 32 14.42 -9.94 11.79
N ALA A 33 14.73 -11.09 12.39
CA ALA A 33 14.01 -11.63 13.56
C ALA A 33 14.06 -10.75 14.83
N ARG A 34 14.94 -9.74 14.86
CA ARG A 34 15.14 -8.85 16.02
C ARG A 34 14.22 -7.62 16.04
N VAL A 35 13.44 -7.39 14.98
CA VAL A 35 12.52 -6.25 14.90
C VAL A 35 11.40 -6.37 15.94
N VAL A 36 11.16 -5.29 16.67
CA VAL A 36 10.06 -5.18 17.64
C VAL A 36 9.24 -3.92 17.46
N THR A 37 9.80 -2.89 16.83
CA THR A 37 9.15 -1.59 16.63
C THR A 37 9.16 -1.26 15.15
N ILE A 38 8.04 -0.76 14.64
CA ILE A 38 7.91 -0.23 13.29
C ILE A 38 7.39 1.21 13.39
N VAL A 39 8.04 2.10 12.65
CA VAL A 39 7.63 3.49 12.49
C VAL A 39 7.36 3.73 11.02
N VAL A 40 6.20 4.29 10.70
CA VAL A 40 5.82 4.63 9.32
C VAL A 40 5.85 6.14 9.16
N GLY A 41 6.49 6.63 8.10
CA GLY A 41 6.61 8.07 7.84
C GLY A 41 5.24 8.73 7.63
N ASN A 42 4.43 8.21 6.70
CA ASN A 42 3.08 8.69 6.44
C ASN A 42 2.06 7.53 6.35
N PRO A 43 1.26 7.29 7.41
CA PRO A 43 0.27 6.21 7.45
C PRO A 43 -0.94 6.42 6.52
N LEU A 44 -1.09 7.62 5.92
CA LEU A 44 -2.12 7.89 4.90
C LEU A 44 -1.72 7.37 3.52
N ILE A 45 -0.42 7.23 3.25
CA ILE A 45 0.11 6.71 1.97
C ILE A 45 0.22 5.19 2.04
N ALA A 46 0.87 4.66 3.08
CA ALA A 46 1.03 3.23 3.28
C ALA A 46 0.97 2.88 4.77
N ASP A 47 0.59 1.65 5.07
CA ASP A 47 0.54 1.13 6.44
C ASP A 47 1.34 -0.16 6.56
N VAL A 48 1.96 -0.39 7.70
CA VAL A 48 2.83 -1.55 7.91
C VAL A 48 2.46 -2.22 9.22
N SER A 49 2.05 -3.47 9.14
CA SER A 49 1.77 -4.29 10.32
C SER A 49 2.77 -5.43 10.45
N LEU A 50 3.29 -5.62 11.68
CA LEU A 50 4.16 -6.75 12.00
C LEU A 50 3.32 -7.99 12.30
N GLN A 51 3.59 -9.06 11.55
CA GLN A 51 3.01 -10.37 11.77
C GLN A 51 3.99 -11.27 12.52
N THR A 52 3.47 -12.31 13.16
CA THR A 52 4.30 -13.33 13.81
C THR A 52 5.23 -13.99 12.79
N GLY A 53 6.49 -14.24 13.19
CA GLY A 53 7.48 -14.89 12.32
C GLY A 53 8.34 -13.92 11.48
N GLY A 54 8.40 -12.64 11.83
CA GLY A 54 9.32 -11.68 11.20
C GLY A 54 8.88 -11.26 9.79
N VAL A 55 7.59 -11.33 9.50
CA VAL A 55 7.00 -10.86 8.25
C VAL A 55 6.21 -9.61 8.53
N VAL A 56 6.34 -8.60 7.68
CA VAL A 56 5.47 -7.43 7.69
C VAL A 56 4.54 -7.42 6.50
N VAL A 57 3.33 -6.96 6.73
CA VAL A 57 2.32 -6.70 5.70
C VAL A 57 2.34 -5.21 5.45
N VAL A 58 2.81 -4.81 4.27
CA VAL A 58 2.78 -3.42 3.79
C VAL A 58 1.53 -3.25 2.96
N THR A 59 0.66 -2.30 3.30
CA THR A 59 -0.60 -2.01 2.60
C THR A 59 -0.54 -0.64 1.96
N GLY A 60 -0.77 -0.55 0.65
CA GLY A 60 -0.90 0.71 -0.06
C GLY A 60 -2.26 1.34 0.20
N LYS A 61 -2.29 2.53 0.81
CA LYS A 61 -3.54 3.27 1.11
C LYS A 61 -3.78 4.43 0.17
N GLY A 62 -2.72 5.08 -0.30
CA GLY A 62 -2.83 6.22 -1.21
C GLY A 62 -1.58 6.43 -2.04
N TYR A 63 -1.74 7.12 -3.16
CA TYR A 63 -0.65 7.40 -4.09
C TYR A 63 0.48 8.20 -3.45
N GLY A 64 1.71 7.84 -3.76
CA GLY A 64 2.89 8.59 -3.34
C GLY A 64 4.04 7.69 -2.91
N ALA A 65 5.04 8.30 -2.29
CA ALA A 65 6.17 7.61 -1.69
C ALA A 65 6.21 7.92 -0.20
N THR A 66 6.45 6.90 0.62
CA THR A 66 6.76 7.05 2.05
C THR A 66 7.84 6.06 2.43
N ASN A 67 8.14 5.88 3.70
CA ASN A 67 9.06 4.85 4.16
C ASN A 67 8.56 4.23 5.46
N PHE A 68 9.15 3.10 5.82
CA PHE A 68 9.04 2.54 7.15
C PHE A 68 10.43 2.23 7.70
N ILE A 69 10.55 2.41 9.01
CA ILE A 69 11.76 2.16 9.78
C ILE A 69 11.43 1.06 10.78
N ALA A 70 12.25 0.02 10.82
CA ALA A 70 12.11 -1.09 11.75
C ALA A 70 13.30 -1.10 12.72
N MET A 71 13.00 -1.17 14.01
CA MET A 71 14.00 -1.12 15.08
C MET A 71 13.90 -2.32 16.01
N ASP A 72 15.02 -2.62 16.68
CA ASP A 72 15.09 -3.61 17.75
C ASP A 72 14.75 -3.02 19.14
N ARG A 73 14.92 -3.84 20.19
CA ARG A 73 14.64 -3.43 21.58
C ARG A 73 15.63 -2.40 22.13
N ALA A 74 16.83 -2.32 21.55
CA ALA A 74 17.85 -1.34 21.91
C ALA A 74 17.63 0.01 21.19
N GLY A 75 16.69 0.07 20.24
CA GLY A 75 16.46 1.24 19.41
C GLY A 75 17.39 1.31 18.20
N GLU A 76 18.12 0.23 17.88
CA GLU A 76 18.95 0.17 16.68
C GLU A 76 18.05 0.03 15.45
N VAL A 77 18.29 0.86 14.43
CA VAL A 77 17.59 0.78 13.14
C VAL A 77 18.13 -0.42 12.37
N LEU A 78 17.29 -1.43 12.20
CA LEU A 78 17.63 -2.65 11.46
C LEU A 78 17.27 -2.54 9.98
N VAL A 79 16.21 -1.80 9.66
CA VAL A 79 15.72 -1.61 8.29
C VAL A 79 15.16 -0.20 8.15
N ASP A 80 15.52 0.48 7.07
CA ASP A 80 14.84 1.66 6.56
C ASP A 80 14.59 1.44 5.07
N ARG A 81 13.32 1.47 4.65
CA ARG A 81 12.93 1.21 3.26
C ARG A 81 11.87 2.18 2.79
N VAL A 82 12.06 2.69 1.58
CA VAL A 82 11.06 3.44 0.85
C VAL A 82 9.94 2.49 0.40
N ILE A 83 8.70 2.92 0.59
CA ILE A 83 7.49 2.33 0.04
C ILE A 83 7.02 3.24 -1.09
N GLN A 84 6.92 2.68 -2.30
CA GLN A 84 6.34 3.35 -3.44
C GLN A 84 4.92 2.82 -3.63
N VAL A 85 3.93 3.70 -3.54
CA VAL A 85 2.53 3.33 -3.73
C VAL A 85 2.07 3.78 -5.11
N GLU A 86 1.79 2.79 -5.95
CA GLU A 86 1.43 2.95 -7.35
C GLU A 86 -0.06 2.76 -7.58
N GLY A 87 -0.54 3.15 -8.76
CA GLY A 87 -1.93 2.94 -9.12
C GLY A 87 -2.32 1.45 -9.19
N PRO A 88 -3.62 1.14 -9.08
CA PRO A 88 -4.09 -0.23 -9.21
C PRO A 88 -3.69 -0.83 -10.56
N THR A 89 -3.38 -2.12 -10.58
CA THR A 89 -3.07 -2.89 -11.80
C THR A 89 -4.30 -3.49 -12.48
N ASP A 90 -5.48 -3.34 -11.86
CA ASP A 90 -6.75 -3.82 -12.42
C ASP A 90 -7.07 -3.14 -13.76
N GLN A 91 -7.92 -3.78 -14.57
CA GLN A 91 -8.47 -3.19 -15.80
C GLN A 91 -9.43 -2.05 -15.45
N LEU A 92 -8.85 -0.89 -15.16
CA LEU A 92 -9.58 0.32 -14.78
C LEU A 92 -9.84 1.21 -15.98
N VAL A 93 -11.06 1.72 -16.05
CA VAL A 93 -11.46 2.77 -17.00
C VAL A 93 -11.76 4.02 -16.20
N THR A 94 -11.07 5.11 -16.50
CA THR A 94 -11.33 6.43 -15.89
C THR A 94 -12.01 7.33 -16.92
N ILE A 95 -13.17 7.87 -16.56
CA ILE A 95 -13.94 8.79 -17.40
C ILE A 95 -13.85 10.19 -16.80
N TYR A 96 -13.46 11.18 -17.61
CA TYR A 96 -13.44 12.59 -17.22
C TYR A 96 -14.59 13.34 -17.89
N ARG A 97 -15.41 14.03 -17.09
CA ARG A 97 -16.52 14.88 -17.53
C ARG A 97 -16.30 16.29 -17.00
N GLY A 98 -15.46 17.06 -17.70
CA GLY A 98 -14.97 18.33 -17.18
C GLY A 98 -14.00 18.08 -16.02
N VAL A 99 -14.33 18.60 -14.82
CA VAL A 99 -13.54 18.38 -13.60
C VAL A 99 -13.94 17.11 -12.84
N GLU A 100 -15.07 16.50 -13.21
CA GLU A 100 -15.55 15.26 -12.58
C GLU A 100 -14.80 14.05 -13.13
N ARG A 101 -14.24 13.25 -12.23
CA ARG A 101 -13.56 11.99 -12.54
C ARG A 101 -14.37 10.83 -11.99
N GLU A 102 -14.63 9.83 -12.82
CA GLU A 102 -15.29 8.59 -12.42
C GLU A 102 -14.41 7.39 -12.78
N THR A 103 -14.15 6.51 -11.84
CA THR A 103 -13.36 5.29 -12.09
C THR A 103 -14.25 4.05 -12.09
N TYR A 104 -14.02 3.15 -13.05
CA TYR A 104 -14.74 1.89 -13.22
C TYR A 104 -13.76 0.73 -13.25
N SER A 105 -14.13 -0.41 -12.67
CA SER A 105 -13.44 -1.69 -12.83
C SER A 105 -14.18 -2.53 -13.87
N CYS A 106 -13.52 -2.89 -14.96
CA CYS A 106 -14.16 -3.52 -16.12
C CYS A 106 -13.66 -4.94 -16.33
N MET A 107 -14.33 -5.92 -15.71
CA MET A 107 -14.00 -7.34 -15.87
C MET A 107 -15.27 -8.21 -15.76
N PRO A 108 -15.92 -8.68 -16.85
CA PRO A 108 -15.94 -8.17 -18.23
C PRO A 108 -16.94 -7.01 -18.45
N ALA A 109 -17.83 -6.76 -17.49
CA ALA A 109 -18.72 -5.61 -17.46
C ALA A 109 -18.16 -4.55 -16.51
N CYS A 110 -18.33 -3.27 -16.83
CA CYS A 110 -17.84 -2.17 -16.01
C CYS A 110 -18.72 -1.95 -14.78
N GLN A 111 -18.12 -2.06 -13.61
CA GLN A 111 -18.73 -1.76 -12.32
C GLN A 111 -18.10 -0.50 -11.73
N ARG A 112 -18.90 0.28 -11.00
CA ARG A 112 -18.43 1.50 -10.33
C ARG A 112 -17.41 1.15 -9.25
N ARG A 113 -16.25 1.80 -9.29
CA ARG A 113 -15.17 1.66 -8.30
C ARG A 113 -14.83 3.04 -7.78
N VAL A 114 -14.92 3.25 -6.48
CA VAL A 114 -14.42 4.48 -5.87
C VAL A 114 -12.90 4.43 -5.84
N THR A 115 -12.25 5.44 -6.42
CA THR A 115 -10.79 5.60 -6.42
C THR A 115 -10.42 6.98 -5.90
N LEU A 116 -9.24 7.10 -5.28
CA LEU A 116 -8.74 8.39 -4.81
C LEU A 116 -8.66 9.38 -5.98
N GLY A 117 -9.31 10.53 -5.78
CA GLY A 117 -9.42 11.61 -6.76
C GLY A 117 -10.63 11.51 -7.69
N ASP A 118 -11.54 10.55 -7.50
CA ASP A 118 -12.87 10.59 -8.14
C ASP A 118 -13.69 11.79 -7.62
N GLY A 119 -14.61 12.28 -8.44
CA GLY A 119 -15.46 13.43 -8.15
C GLY A 119 -16.35 13.23 -6.92
N GLU A 120 -16.61 14.30 -6.17
CA GLU A 120 -17.28 14.24 -4.87
C GLU A 120 -18.67 13.59 -4.95
N GLY A 121 -19.46 13.96 -5.97
CA GLY A 121 -20.79 13.38 -6.18
C GLY A 121 -20.75 11.88 -6.47
N TYR A 122 -19.79 11.43 -7.28
CA TYR A 122 -19.57 10.01 -7.58
C TYR A 122 -19.10 9.23 -6.35
N PHE A 123 -18.16 9.80 -5.59
CA PHE A 123 -17.64 9.25 -4.34
C PHE A 123 -18.76 9.06 -3.32
N LYS A 124 -19.51 10.14 -3.03
CA LYS A 124 -20.56 10.14 -2.01
C LYS A 124 -21.69 9.17 -2.34
N SER A 125 -22.20 9.19 -3.58
CA SER A 125 -23.27 8.29 -4.00
C SER A 125 -22.89 6.81 -3.89
N THR A 126 -21.66 6.46 -4.25
CA THR A 126 -21.20 5.06 -4.20
C THR A 126 -20.97 4.58 -2.76
N ILE A 127 -20.43 5.44 -1.88
CA ILE A 127 -20.27 5.14 -0.45
C ILE A 127 -21.63 5.05 0.27
N ASP A 128 -22.57 5.95 -0.04
CA ASP A 128 -23.92 5.92 0.53
C ASP A 128 -24.64 4.60 0.16
N GLN A 129 -24.49 4.13 -1.09
CA GLN A 129 -25.01 2.82 -1.53
C GLN A 129 -24.35 1.65 -0.80
N ALA A 130 -23.01 1.65 -0.69
CA ALA A 130 -22.27 0.60 0.02
C ALA A 130 -22.63 0.55 1.52
N THR A 131 -22.82 1.72 2.14
CA THR A 131 -23.24 1.84 3.55
C THR A 131 -24.67 1.34 3.75
N ALA A 132 -25.59 1.70 2.86
CA ALA A 132 -26.97 1.21 2.89
C ALA A 132 -27.03 -0.32 2.77
N LEU A 133 -26.26 -0.89 1.84
CA LEU A 133 -26.15 -2.35 1.67
C LEU A 133 -25.56 -3.02 2.92
N SER A 134 -24.49 -2.45 3.48
CA SER A 134 -23.85 -2.97 4.70
C SER A 134 -24.79 -2.89 5.91
N GLY A 135 -25.55 -1.80 6.06
CA GLY A 135 -26.55 -1.64 7.11
C GLY A 135 -27.69 -2.65 6.99
N GLN A 136 -28.14 -2.98 5.78
CA GLN A 136 -29.12 -4.04 5.54
C GLN A 136 -28.55 -5.43 5.85
N ALA A 137 -27.29 -5.68 5.51
CA ALA A 137 -26.62 -6.94 5.84
C ALA A 137 -26.49 -7.15 7.36
N ILE A 138 -26.26 -6.09 8.13
CA ILE A 138 -26.22 -6.13 9.61
C ILE A 138 -27.63 -6.31 10.20
N ALA A 139 -28.66 -5.69 9.62
CA ALA A 139 -30.04 -5.82 10.09
C ALA A 139 -30.65 -7.23 9.87
N GLY A 140 -30.22 -7.94 8.83
CA GLY A 140 -30.62 -9.33 8.56
C GLY A 140 -29.89 -10.39 9.42
N GLY A 141 -28.83 -10.01 10.13
CA GLY A 141 -28.01 -10.90 10.96
C GLY A 141 -28.42 -10.98 12.42
N LYS A 142 -29.53 -10.35 12.85
CA LYS A 142 -30.01 -10.44 14.22
C LYS A 142 -30.63 -11.83 14.46
N PRO A 143 -30.06 -12.70 15.30
CA PRO A 143 -30.67 -13.98 15.58
C PRO A 143 -31.99 -13.71 16.31
N THR A 144 -33.09 -14.20 15.75
CA THR A 144 -34.37 -14.27 16.46
C THR A 144 -34.20 -15.26 17.60
N ASN A 145 -33.96 -14.76 18.80
CA ASN A 145 -34.12 -15.51 20.03
C ASN A 145 -35.61 -15.59 20.40
#